data_AF-A0A7S3SRB0-F1
#
_entry.id   AF-A0A7S3SRB0-F1
#
_cell.length_a   1.000
_cell.length_b   1.000
_cell.length_c   1.000
_cell.angle_alpha   90.00
_cell.angle_beta   90.00
_cell.angle_gamma   90.00
#
_symmetry.space_group_name_H-M   'P 1'
#
loop_
_entity.id
_entity.type
_entity.pdbx_description
1 polymer ?
#
loop_
_entity_poly.entity_id
_entity_poly.type
_entity_poly.pdbx_seq_one_letter_code
_entity_poly.pdbx_strand_id
1 'polypeptide(L)'
;KMGAYKYLEELWRKKQSDVCRFIMRVRTWEYRQLPVIHKCQRPSRPEKARRVGFKAKQGYVIYRIRVRRGGRKRNTPKGCVYGKPVNQGIRKLKAARTHREVAEERVGRKCSNLRVLNSYWVGQDASYKFFEIILVDPAHKAIRRDPRINWICSGKHKHRENR
;
A
#
# COMPACT_ATOMS: atom_id res chain seq x y z
N LYS A 1 -3.89 9.82 30.97
CA LYS A 1 -4.83 10.56 30.09
C LYS A 1 -4.69 10.04 28.65
N MET A 2 -5.79 9.73 27.96
CA MET A 2 -5.76 9.14 26.61
C MET A 2 -5.47 10.22 25.56
N GLY A 3 -4.48 10.02 24.69
CA GLY A 3 -4.10 10.99 23.65
C GLY A 3 -4.94 10.90 22.37
N ALA A 4 -5.01 11.98 21.57
CA ALA A 4 -5.84 12.06 20.36
C ALA A 4 -5.65 10.88 19.38
N TYR A 5 -4.42 10.39 19.18
CA TYR A 5 -4.15 9.24 18.30
C TYR A 5 -4.78 7.94 18.78
N LYS A 6 -4.99 7.78 20.08
CA LYS A 6 -5.65 6.60 20.64
C LYS A 6 -7.15 6.61 20.33
N TYR A 7 -7.80 7.77 20.37
CA TYR A 7 -9.20 7.89 19.90
C TYR A 7 -9.35 7.56 18.42
N LEU A 8 -8.43 8.07 17.57
CA LEU A 8 -8.41 7.70 16.14
C LEU A 8 -8.22 6.19 15.96
N GLU A 9 -7.36 5.56 16.75
CA GLU A 9 -7.19 4.11 16.69
C GLU A 9 -8.47 3.37 17.05
N GLU A 10 -9.15 3.74 18.14
CA GLU A 10 -10.39 3.09 18.56
C GLU A 10 -11.52 3.28 17.52
N LEU A 11 -11.60 4.47 16.90
CA LEU A 11 -12.51 4.72 15.77
C LEU A 11 -12.24 3.73 14.62
N TRP A 12 -10.98 3.60 14.20
CA TRP A 12 -10.59 2.68 13.13
C TRP A 12 -10.61 1.20 13.51
N ARG A 13 -10.77 0.84 14.79
CA ARG A 13 -11.05 -0.54 15.21
C ARG A 13 -12.50 -0.90 14.89
N LYS A 14 -13.45 0.01 15.13
CA LYS A 14 -14.90 -0.18 14.87
C LYS A 14 -15.30 0.22 13.43
N LYS A 15 -14.66 -0.38 12.42
CA LYS A 15 -14.88 -0.03 10.99
C LYS A 15 -16.31 -0.25 10.48
N GLN A 16 -17.08 -1.11 11.14
CA GLN A 16 -18.47 -1.41 10.79
C GLN A 16 -19.49 -0.41 11.39
N SER A 17 -19.04 0.54 12.24
CA SER A 17 -19.88 1.65 12.69
C SER A 17 -20.39 2.49 11.51
N ASP A 18 -21.55 3.12 11.65
CA ASP A 18 -22.15 3.94 10.59
C ASP A 18 -21.24 5.09 10.17
N VAL A 19 -20.60 5.74 11.14
CA VAL A 19 -19.62 6.83 10.90
C VAL A 19 -18.46 6.34 10.03
N CYS A 20 -17.84 5.21 10.38
CA CYS A 20 -16.73 4.67 9.59
C CYS A 20 -17.18 4.21 8.21
N ARG A 21 -18.35 3.57 8.10
CA ARG A 21 -18.91 3.13 6.81
C ARG A 21 -19.18 4.32 5.90
N PHE A 22 -19.77 5.39 6.42
CA PHE A 22 -20.02 6.62 5.68
C PHE A 22 -18.72 7.23 5.16
N ILE A 23 -17.73 7.43 6.03
CA ILE A 23 -16.41 7.96 5.65
C ILE A 23 -15.74 7.09 4.58
N MET A 24 -15.77 5.76 4.75
CA MET A 24 -15.20 4.85 3.77
C MET A 24 -15.92 4.91 2.42
N ARG A 25 -17.24 5.04 2.40
CA ARG A 25 -18.03 5.16 1.17
C ARG A 25 -17.66 6.41 0.37
N VAL A 26 -17.60 7.57 1.05
CA VAL A 26 -17.21 8.84 0.40
C VAL A 26 -15.77 8.76 -0.13
N ARG A 27 -14.83 8.28 0.69
CA ARG A 27 -13.43 8.12 0.27
C ARG A 27 -13.26 7.16 -0.90
N THR A 28 -13.89 5.99 -0.85
CA THR A 28 -13.79 5.00 -1.95
C THR A 28 -14.46 5.50 -3.23
N TRP A 29 -15.49 6.34 -3.15
CA TRP A 29 -16.01 7.04 -4.33
C TRP A 29 -14.96 7.98 -4.94
N GLU A 30 -14.33 8.84 -4.14
CA GLU A 30 -13.26 9.73 -4.60
C GLU A 30 -12.10 8.94 -5.22
N TYR A 31 -11.65 7.87 -4.57
CA TYR A 31 -10.51 7.06 -5.02
C TYR A 31 -10.77 6.32 -6.35
N ARG A 32 -12.05 6.12 -6.71
CA ARG A 32 -12.40 5.54 -8.02
C ARG A 32 -12.19 6.54 -9.16
N GLN A 33 -12.41 7.83 -8.91
CA GLN A 33 -12.22 8.89 -9.90
C GLN A 33 -10.74 9.22 -10.13
N LEU A 34 -9.90 9.01 -9.10
CA LEU A 34 -8.47 9.29 -9.19
C LEU A 34 -7.70 8.21 -10.00
N PRO A 35 -6.50 8.56 -10.53
CA PRO A 35 -5.63 7.60 -11.21
C PRO A 35 -5.24 6.42 -10.31
N VAL A 36 -4.87 5.30 -10.95
CA VAL A 36 -4.52 4.05 -10.26
C VAL A 36 -3.43 4.25 -9.21
N ILE A 37 -2.41 5.07 -9.52
CA ILE A 37 -1.34 5.46 -8.60
C ILE A 37 -1.22 6.99 -8.62
N HIS A 38 -1.54 7.63 -7.50
CA HIS A 38 -1.44 9.08 -7.33
C HIS A 38 -0.75 9.45 -6.01
N LYS A 39 -0.11 10.62 -5.99
CA LYS A 39 0.55 11.16 -4.79
C LYS A 39 -0.50 11.76 -3.86
N CYS A 40 -0.38 11.48 -2.55
CA CYS A 40 -1.21 12.10 -1.52
C CYS A 40 -0.41 13.19 -0.81
N GLN A 41 -1.03 14.34 -0.56
CA GLN A 41 -0.38 15.41 0.21
C GLN A 41 -0.27 15.07 1.70
N ARG A 42 -1.30 14.42 2.26
CA ARG A 42 -1.36 14.03 3.68
C ARG A 42 -1.83 12.58 3.81
N PRO A 43 -1.42 11.85 4.86
CA PRO A 43 -1.93 10.50 5.13
C PRO A 43 -3.42 10.57 5.46
N SER A 44 -4.23 9.67 4.88
CA SER A 44 -5.66 9.57 5.22
C SER A 44 -5.90 9.06 6.65
N ARG A 45 -4.87 8.43 7.22
CA ARG A 45 -4.84 7.80 8.54
C ARG A 45 -3.54 8.16 9.27
N PRO A 46 -3.46 9.36 9.88
CA PRO A 46 -2.22 9.83 10.48
C PRO A 46 -1.74 8.96 11.65
N GLU A 47 -2.66 8.35 12.40
CA GLU A 47 -2.35 7.43 13.50
C GLU A 47 -1.65 6.16 13.00
N LYS A 48 -2.15 5.60 11.88
CA LYS A 48 -1.59 4.38 11.31
C LYS A 48 -0.29 4.67 10.59
N ALA A 49 -0.22 5.75 9.83
CA ALA A 49 0.99 6.19 9.14
C ALA A 49 2.15 6.38 10.13
N ARG A 50 1.92 7.08 11.26
CA ARG A 50 2.93 7.26 12.31
C ARG A 50 3.43 5.93 12.88
N ARG A 51 2.53 4.98 13.14
CA ARG A 51 2.88 3.66 13.68
C ARG A 51 3.80 2.87 12.75
N VAL A 52 3.62 3.02 11.44
CA VAL A 52 4.44 2.31 10.44
C VAL A 52 5.67 3.11 9.99
N GLY A 53 6.00 4.21 10.67
CA GLY A 53 7.26 4.94 10.50
C GLY A 53 7.16 6.26 9.74
N PHE A 54 5.97 6.74 9.36
CA PHE A 54 5.81 8.06 8.75
C PHE A 54 6.14 9.18 9.76
N LYS A 55 6.90 10.17 9.30
CA LYS A 55 7.13 11.43 9.99
C LYS A 55 6.78 12.56 9.05
N ALA A 56 6.09 13.58 9.57
CA ALA A 56 5.77 14.79 8.81
C ALA A 56 7.01 15.70 8.72
N LYS A 57 7.96 15.31 7.87
CA LYS A 57 9.15 16.09 7.53
C LYS A 57 9.51 15.88 6.06
N GLN A 58 10.34 16.75 5.51
CA GLN A 58 10.78 16.64 4.13
C GLN A 58 11.52 15.31 3.88
N GLY A 59 11.32 14.76 2.68
CA GLY A 59 11.84 13.46 2.26
C GLY A 59 10.91 12.27 2.54
N TYR A 60 9.79 12.45 3.24
CA TYR A 60 8.71 11.45 3.29
C TYR A 60 7.63 11.79 2.27
N VAL A 61 7.19 10.78 1.52
CA VAL A 61 6.11 10.92 0.52
C VAL A 61 5.11 9.79 0.70
N ILE A 62 3.84 10.08 0.43
CA ILE A 62 2.78 9.07 0.45
C ILE A 62 2.19 8.97 -0.95
N TYR A 63 2.06 7.74 -1.43
CA TYR A 63 1.32 7.44 -2.65
C TYR A 63 0.15 6.53 -2.31
N ARG A 64 -0.98 6.74 -2.97
CA ARG A 64 -2.12 5.84 -2.90
C ARG A 64 -2.21 5.01 -4.17
N ILE A 65 -2.46 3.72 -4.01
CA ILE A 65 -2.68 2.78 -5.10
C ILE A 65 -3.97 2.00 -4.88
N ARG A 66 -4.64 1.67 -5.99
CA ARG A 66 -5.68 0.63 -6.03
C ARG A 66 -5.15 -0.67 -6.65
N VAL A 67 -5.43 -1.78 -5.99
CA VAL A 67 -5.10 -3.14 -6.46
C VAL A 67 -6.40 -3.91 -6.65
N ARG A 68 -6.56 -4.54 -7.82
CA ARG A 68 -7.77 -5.31 -8.14
C ARG A 68 -7.90 -6.49 -7.19
N ARG A 69 -9.10 -6.69 -6.65
CA ARG A 69 -9.47 -7.83 -5.81
C ARG A 69 -9.63 -9.07 -6.67
N GLY A 70 -9.38 -10.22 -6.06
CA GLY A 70 -9.66 -11.54 -6.63
C GLY A 70 -8.46 -12.47 -6.57
N GLY A 71 -8.64 -13.64 -7.19
CA GLY A 71 -7.58 -14.62 -7.40
C GLY A 71 -6.69 -14.27 -8.59
N ARG A 72 -5.74 -15.16 -8.89
CA ARG A 72 -4.85 -15.04 -10.04
C ARG A 72 -5.26 -16.06 -11.09
N LYS A 73 -5.69 -15.61 -12.27
CA LYS A 73 -5.87 -16.50 -13.41
C LYS A 73 -4.51 -16.85 -14.01
N ARG A 74 -4.27 -18.11 -14.35
CA ARG A 74 -3.07 -18.50 -15.13
C ARG A 74 -3.13 -17.84 -16.51
N ASN A 75 -2.03 -17.20 -16.92
CA ASN A 75 -1.93 -16.62 -18.25
C ASN A 75 -1.61 -17.74 -19.26
N THR A 76 -2.63 -18.24 -19.97
CA THR A 76 -2.53 -19.33 -20.94
C THR A 76 -3.39 -18.99 -22.16
N PRO A 77 -2.86 -19.13 -23.39
CA PRO A 77 -3.65 -18.95 -24.60
C PRO A 77 -4.85 -19.90 -24.59
N LYS A 78 -6.06 -19.35 -24.79
CA LYS A 78 -7.34 -20.10 -24.81
C LYS A 78 -7.64 -20.96 -23.56
N GLY A 79 -6.86 -20.82 -22.48
CA GLY A 79 -6.96 -21.71 -21.32
C GLY A 79 -6.39 -23.11 -21.54
N CYS A 80 -5.59 -23.32 -22.59
CA CYS A 80 -4.98 -24.62 -22.86
C CYS A 80 -3.70 -24.79 -22.02
N VAL A 81 -3.64 -25.86 -21.23
CA VAL A 81 -2.46 -26.25 -20.44
C VAL A 81 -2.10 -27.69 -20.80
N TYR A 82 -0.92 -27.88 -21.39
CA TYR A 82 -0.41 -29.20 -21.74
C TYR A 82 0.24 -29.90 -20.54
N GLY A 83 0.31 -31.23 -20.60
CA GLY A 83 0.92 -32.08 -19.57
C GLY A 83 -0.08 -32.71 -18.60
N LYS A 84 0.43 -33.18 -17.45
CA LYS A 84 -0.32 -33.98 -16.47
C LYS A 84 -1.57 -33.24 -15.93
N PRO A 85 -2.71 -33.93 -15.67
CA PRO A 85 -3.95 -33.33 -15.18
C PRO A 85 -3.79 -32.44 -13.93
N VAL A 86 -2.88 -32.81 -13.03
CA VAL A 86 -2.59 -32.05 -11.80
C VAL A 86 -2.19 -30.59 -12.05
N ASN A 87 -1.58 -30.29 -13.20
CA ASN A 87 -1.06 -28.96 -13.54
C ASN A 87 -2.03 -28.12 -14.38
N GLN A 88 -3.20 -28.65 -14.73
CA GLN A 88 -4.15 -28.02 -15.67
C GLN A 88 -5.02 -26.92 -15.03
N GLY A 89 -4.84 -26.61 -13.73
CA GLY A 89 -5.61 -25.57 -13.04
C GLY A 89 -5.41 -24.14 -13.59
N ILE A 90 -6.51 -23.40 -13.79
CA ILE A 90 -6.49 -22.04 -14.38
C ILE A 90 -7.07 -20.97 -13.43
N ARG A 91 -8.31 -21.15 -12.95
CA ARG A 91 -9.08 -20.11 -12.23
C ARG A 91 -8.91 -20.12 -10.71
N LYS A 92 -8.77 -21.31 -10.10
CA LYS A 92 -8.72 -21.49 -8.64
C LYS A 92 -7.32 -21.24 -8.04
N LEU A 93 -6.41 -20.62 -8.81
CA LEU A 93 -5.08 -20.29 -8.35
C LEU A 93 -5.10 -19.01 -7.51
N LYS A 94 -4.37 -19.03 -6.40
CA LYS A 94 -4.16 -17.87 -5.53
C LYS A 94 -2.76 -17.30 -5.79
N ALA A 95 -2.61 -15.99 -5.74
CA ALA A 95 -1.29 -15.38 -5.80
C ALA A 95 -0.52 -15.70 -4.51
N ALA A 96 0.77 -16.02 -4.63
CA ALA A 96 1.64 -16.21 -3.47
C ALA A 96 1.83 -14.90 -2.69
N ARG A 97 1.99 -13.78 -3.42
CA ARG A 97 2.12 -12.45 -2.84
C ARG A 97 0.79 -11.87 -2.41
N THR A 98 0.81 -11.11 -1.31
CA THR A 98 -0.37 -10.41 -0.82
C THR A 98 -0.71 -9.20 -1.70
N HIS A 99 -1.97 -8.73 -1.64
CA HIS A 99 -2.38 -7.51 -2.37
C HIS A 99 -1.59 -6.27 -1.91
N ARG A 100 -1.08 -6.30 -0.67
CA ARG A 100 -0.27 -5.24 -0.08
C ARG A 100 1.15 -5.22 -0.67
N GLU A 101 1.79 -6.37 -0.79
CA GLU A 101 3.09 -6.48 -1.48
C GLU A 101 2.99 -6.07 -2.95
N VAL A 102 1.93 -6.50 -3.64
CA VAL A 102 1.69 -6.09 -5.04
C VAL A 102 1.48 -4.57 -5.15
N ALA A 103 0.86 -3.94 -4.14
CA ALA A 103 0.73 -2.49 -4.07
C ALA A 103 2.10 -1.81 -3.90
N GLU A 104 2.93 -2.30 -2.98
CA GLU A 104 4.28 -1.79 -2.72
C GLU A 104 5.18 -1.91 -3.95
N GLU A 105 5.22 -3.09 -4.59
CA GLU A 105 5.96 -3.35 -5.82
C GLU A 105 5.56 -2.39 -6.95
N ARG A 106 4.27 -2.21 -7.20
CA ARG A 106 3.77 -1.32 -8.27
C ARG A 106 4.18 0.14 -8.04
N VAL A 107 4.12 0.60 -6.78
CA VAL A 107 4.56 1.95 -6.43
C VAL A 107 6.08 2.09 -6.47
N GLY A 108 6.82 1.09 -5.99
CA GLY A 108 8.29 1.05 -6.04
C GLY A 108 8.81 1.10 -7.47
N ARG A 109 8.14 0.41 -8.41
CA ARG A 109 8.45 0.50 -9.85
C ARG A 109 8.18 1.90 -10.43
N LYS A 110 7.06 2.54 -10.08
CA LYS A 110 6.72 3.90 -10.55
C LYS A 110 7.64 4.98 -9.96
N CYS A 111 8.06 4.81 -8.71
CA CYS A 111 8.89 5.76 -7.96
C CYS A 111 10.26 5.16 -7.67
N SER A 112 11.00 4.77 -8.71
CA SER A 112 12.27 4.02 -8.60
C SER A 112 13.38 4.76 -7.85
N ASN A 113 13.35 6.10 -7.86
CA ASN A 113 14.27 6.96 -7.13
C ASN A 113 14.03 6.95 -5.61
N LEU A 114 12.84 6.55 -5.16
CA LEU A 114 12.46 6.51 -3.75
C LEU A 114 12.68 5.11 -3.15
N ARG A 115 12.49 5.00 -1.83
CA ARG A 115 12.56 3.73 -1.09
C ARG A 115 11.25 3.46 -0.39
N VAL A 116 10.67 2.27 -0.60
CA VAL A 116 9.48 1.82 0.13
C VAL A 116 9.86 1.57 1.59
N LEU A 117 9.22 2.32 2.49
CA LEU A 117 9.39 2.12 3.94
C LEU A 117 8.37 1.11 4.44
N ASN A 118 7.09 1.37 4.18
CA ASN A 118 5.96 0.56 4.63
C ASN A 118 4.68 0.97 3.88
N SER A 119 3.60 0.22 4.09
CA SER A 119 2.27 0.56 3.56
C SER A 119 1.16 0.25 4.57
N TYR A 120 -0.05 0.76 4.32
CA TYR A 120 -1.25 0.41 5.10
C TYR A 120 -2.52 0.48 4.27
N TRP A 121 -3.52 -0.30 4.69
CA TRP A 121 -4.85 -0.32 4.08
C TRP A 121 -5.65 0.93 4.46
N VAL A 122 -6.34 1.50 3.46
CA VAL A 122 -7.17 2.71 3.63
C VAL A 122 -8.63 2.55 3.23
N GLY A 123 -8.96 1.52 2.47
CA GLY A 123 -10.33 1.27 2.01
C GLY A 123 -10.40 0.09 1.07
N GLN A 124 -11.61 -0.40 0.83
CA GLN A 124 -11.89 -1.37 -0.24
C GLN A 124 -13.30 -1.16 -0.75
N ASP A 125 -13.49 -1.38 -2.05
CA ASP A 125 -14.80 -1.52 -2.67
C ASP A 125 -14.95 -2.96 -3.19
N ALA A 126 -16.01 -3.25 -3.95
CA ALA A 126 -16.24 -4.59 -4.51
C ALA A 126 -15.08 -5.09 -5.41
N SER A 127 -14.45 -4.19 -6.17
CA SER A 127 -13.48 -4.54 -7.22
C SER A 127 -12.02 -4.29 -6.83
N TYR A 128 -11.75 -3.40 -5.88
CA TYR A 128 -10.42 -2.90 -5.55
C TYR A 128 -10.18 -2.82 -4.04
N LYS A 129 -8.92 -3.01 -3.67
CA LYS A 129 -8.37 -2.64 -2.36
C LYS A 129 -7.46 -1.44 -2.53
N PHE A 130 -7.56 -0.49 -1.62
CA PHE A 130 -6.78 0.74 -1.63
C PHE A 130 -5.74 0.71 -0.52
N PHE A 131 -4.50 1.05 -0.87
CA PHE A 131 -3.37 1.13 0.05
C PHE A 131 -2.68 2.48 -0.09
N GLU A 132 -2.16 2.99 1.03
CA GLU A 132 -1.21 4.10 1.05
C GLU A 132 0.18 3.52 1.34
N ILE A 133 1.14 3.84 0.47
CA ILE A 133 2.54 3.44 0.57
C ILE A 133 3.34 4.66 1.01
N ILE A 134 4.13 4.48 2.06
CA ILE A 134 5.09 5.46 2.53
C ILE A 134 6.41 5.20 1.84
N LEU A 135 6.86 6.22 1.12
CA LEU A 135 8.12 6.27 0.43
C LEU A 135 9.03 7.28 1.13
N VAL A 136 10.33 7.01 1.07
CA VAL A 136 11.38 7.90 1.59
C VAL A 136 12.34 8.23 0.46
N ASP A 137 12.71 9.50 0.36
CA ASP A 137 13.74 9.98 -0.55
C ASP A 137 15.14 9.83 0.09
N PRO A 138 15.97 8.90 -0.37
CA PRO A 138 17.32 8.71 0.18
C PRO A 138 18.32 9.82 -0.20
N ALA A 139 17.99 10.67 -1.19
CA ALA A 139 18.83 11.80 -1.60
C ALA A 139 18.58 13.04 -0.72
N HIS A 140 17.45 13.11 -0.02
CA HIS A 140 17.07 14.28 0.76
C HIS A 140 17.91 14.44 2.04
N LYS A 141 18.47 15.65 2.27
CA LYS A 141 19.33 15.96 3.43
C LYS A 141 18.67 15.62 4.78
N ALA A 142 17.37 15.95 4.93
CA ALA A 142 16.59 15.67 6.14
C ALA A 142 16.40 14.16 6.45
N ILE A 143 16.61 13.28 5.48
CA ILE A 143 16.61 11.83 5.67
C ILE A 143 18.02 11.35 5.99
N ARG A 144 19.02 11.77 5.22
CA ARG A 144 20.42 11.36 5.40
C ARG A 144 20.99 11.74 6.76
N ARG A 145 20.61 12.91 7.28
CA ARG A 145 21.07 13.43 8.58
C ARG A 145 20.32 12.85 9.78
N ASP A 146 19.16 12.21 9.60
CA ASP A 146 18.38 11.67 10.71
C ASP A 146 18.83 10.23 11.03
N PRO A 147 19.47 9.99 12.19
CA PRO A 147 19.99 8.67 12.57
C PRO A 147 18.90 7.59 12.71
N ARG A 148 17.62 7.96 12.82
CA ARG A 148 16.51 7.00 12.96
C ARG A 148 16.10 6.34 11.65
N ILE A 149 16.37 6.99 10.52
CA ILE A 149 15.93 6.53 9.19
C ILE A 149 17.07 6.45 8.17
N ASN A 150 18.23 7.06 8.43
CA ASN A 150 19.35 7.11 7.50
C ASN A 150 19.81 5.72 7.00
N TRP A 151 19.57 4.65 7.77
CA TRP A 151 19.81 3.27 7.36
C TRP A 151 19.22 2.97 5.97
N ILE A 152 18.03 3.49 5.65
CA ILE A 152 17.33 3.25 4.37
C ILE A 152 18.09 3.81 3.15
N CYS A 153 19.03 4.72 3.38
CA CYS A 153 19.84 5.34 2.32
C CYS A 153 20.95 4.41 1.81
N SER A 154 21.29 3.34 2.55
CA SER A 154 22.35 2.43 2.13
C SER A 154 21.95 1.63 0.88
N GLY A 155 22.93 1.26 0.06
CA GLY A 155 22.70 0.45 -1.15
C GLY A 155 22.04 -0.90 -0.86
N LYS A 156 22.23 -1.44 0.36
CA LYS A 156 21.66 -2.70 0.82
C LYS A 156 20.13 -2.67 0.89
N HIS A 157 19.49 -1.50 0.96
CA HIS A 157 18.04 -1.35 1.07
C HIS A 157 17.34 -0.91 -0.22
N LYS A 158 18.01 -1.03 -1.38
CA LYS A 158 17.36 -0.85 -2.69
C LYS A 158 16.31 -1.94 -2.94
N HIS A 159 15.14 -1.54 -3.44
CA HIS A 159 14.06 -2.43 -3.86
C HIS A 159 13.67 -3.52 -2.85
N ARG A 160 13.47 -3.14 -1.58
CA ARG A 160 13.06 -4.07 -0.50
C ARG A 160 11.73 -4.75 -0.80
N GLU A 161 10.86 -4.09 -1.56
CA GLU A 161 9.56 -4.59 -2.01
C GLU A 161 9.65 -5.72 -3.04
N ASN A 162 10.83 -5.97 -3.64
CA ASN A 162 11.05 -6.96 -4.70
C ASN A 162 11.95 -8.14 -4.26
N ARG A 163 12.22 -8.28 -2.95
CA ARG A 163 13.07 -9.35 -2.41
C ARG A 163 12.26 -10.44 -1.74
#